data_AF-A0A2I1GHR3-F1
#
_entry.id   AF-A0A2I1GHR3-F1
#
_cell.length_a   1.000
_cell.length_b   1.000
_cell.length_c   1.000
_cell.angle_alpha   90.00
_cell.angle_beta   90.00
_cell.angle_gamma   90.00
#
_symmetry.space_group_name_H-M   'P 1'
#
loop_
_entity.id
_entity.type
_entity.pdbx_description
1 polymer ?
#
loop_
_entity_poly.entity_id
_entity_poly.type
_entity_poly.pdbx_seq_one_letter_code
_entity_poly.pdbx_strand_id
1 'polypeptide(L)'
;MSNYPGQNILIEYLKERGSKSSYRGFLDFSNDFITILISPTDTCDNLNTVWFHHFLREAKSLFDQETYVVIKNKVNEEYFRYMKYQQNFWQRIIKEHKKENLAPSHLNNKTSDIKSSEKCTEKITLQVKQKGELKRERDDDDTESSSNERWKKQSQILKQNKNNLAYVQVVDNALLVASAYESLIADNIIPFIKILKTSLLSRSRMSLSSANEPVLQAIIENLLPLKYCIPELSLVINGKKLKGSGRFGYSDIFILSSEGDNNIILELKYISLVGLINSDQKNNFGANELENLDKILEKENEESVLKRSYTYWSKEEKKKNLTTIGETLNNGLNQLNLYMKTISKGKAINYSSSGVFDERVKITKSKSNKLKGFVVLVIGFHRIIWKSVNEVTTNYIYNKI
;
A
#
# COMPACT_ATOMS: atom_id res chain seq x y z
N MET A 1 -23.90 1.32 3.08
CA MET A 1 -23.54 0.32 2.07
C MET A 1 -23.19 1.08 0.79
N SER A 2 -21.98 0.93 0.27
CA SER A 2 -21.57 1.55 -0.98
C SER A 2 -22.03 0.65 -2.13
N ASN A 3 -22.95 1.15 -2.94
CA ASN A 3 -23.38 0.49 -4.17
C ASN A 3 -22.42 0.89 -5.29
N TYR A 4 -21.74 -0.09 -5.89
CA TYR A 4 -20.91 0.11 -7.08
C TYR A 4 -21.69 -0.28 -8.33
N PRO A 5 -21.39 0.32 -9.50
CA PRO A 5 -22.07 -0.01 -10.74
C PRO A 5 -21.99 -1.52 -11.04
N GLY A 6 -23.15 -2.15 -11.26
CA GLY A 6 -23.24 -3.58 -11.57
C GLY A 6 -23.35 -4.56 -10.40
N GLN A 7 -23.37 -4.06 -9.16
CA GLN A 7 -23.56 -4.91 -7.98
C GLN A 7 -24.83 -5.77 -8.05
N ASN A 8 -25.96 -5.22 -8.52
CA ASN A 8 -27.23 -5.94 -8.58
C ASN A 8 -27.16 -7.18 -9.50
N ILE A 9 -26.49 -7.06 -10.64
CA ILE A 9 -26.34 -8.14 -11.63
C ILE A 9 -25.43 -9.24 -11.08
N LEU A 10 -24.36 -8.85 -10.38
CA LEU A 10 -23.52 -9.83 -9.70
C LEU A 10 -24.29 -10.58 -8.59
N ILE A 11 -25.09 -9.86 -7.80
CA ILE A 11 -25.94 -10.47 -6.77
C ILE A 11 -26.99 -11.41 -7.41
N GLU A 12 -27.60 -11.00 -8.51
CA GLU A 12 -28.57 -11.80 -9.25
C GLU A 12 -27.95 -13.10 -9.79
N TYR A 13 -26.79 -13.00 -10.46
CA TYR A 13 -26.03 -14.15 -10.92
C TYR A 13 -25.70 -15.12 -9.78
N LEU A 14 -25.23 -14.59 -8.65
CA LEU A 14 -24.90 -15.42 -7.48
C LEU A 14 -26.16 -16.12 -6.94
N LYS A 15 -27.28 -15.43 -6.82
CA LYS A 15 -28.55 -16.02 -6.38
C LYS A 15 -29.05 -17.11 -7.33
N GLU A 16 -28.95 -16.89 -8.63
CA GLU A 16 -29.39 -17.87 -9.64
C GLU A 16 -28.50 -19.12 -9.64
N ARG A 17 -27.18 -18.96 -9.48
CA ARG A 17 -26.22 -20.05 -9.63
C ARG A 17 -25.88 -20.74 -8.31
N GLY A 18 -26.09 -20.09 -7.18
CA GLY A 18 -25.85 -20.65 -5.85
C GLY A 18 -24.42 -21.21 -5.69
N SER A 19 -24.30 -22.41 -5.14
CA SER A 19 -23.02 -23.13 -5.01
C SER A 19 -22.35 -23.49 -6.34
N LYS A 20 -23.09 -23.45 -7.46
CA LYS A 20 -22.54 -23.68 -8.81
C LYS A 20 -21.93 -22.44 -9.43
N SER A 21 -21.98 -21.30 -8.73
CA SER A 21 -21.36 -20.05 -9.16
C SER A 21 -19.89 -20.25 -9.57
N SER A 22 -19.49 -19.50 -10.59
CA SER A 22 -18.15 -19.51 -11.18
C SER A 22 -17.82 -18.10 -11.66
N TYR A 23 -16.57 -17.68 -11.55
CA TYR A 23 -16.20 -16.31 -11.94
C TYR A 23 -16.18 -16.16 -13.45
N ARG A 24 -15.71 -17.17 -14.20
CA ARG A 24 -15.80 -17.16 -15.65
C ARG A 24 -17.24 -17.13 -16.12
N GLY A 25 -18.11 -17.94 -15.52
CA GLY A 25 -19.54 -17.93 -15.85
C GLY A 25 -20.19 -16.58 -15.57
N PHE A 26 -19.71 -15.83 -14.57
CA PHE A 26 -20.16 -14.46 -14.32
C PHE A 26 -19.70 -13.51 -15.42
N LEU A 27 -18.42 -13.57 -15.83
CA LEU A 27 -17.91 -12.76 -16.93
C LEU A 27 -18.69 -13.02 -18.23
N ASP A 28 -18.99 -14.29 -18.52
CA ASP A 28 -19.77 -14.68 -19.70
C ASP A 28 -21.23 -14.18 -19.62
N PHE A 29 -21.83 -14.24 -18.43
CA PHE A 29 -23.19 -13.77 -18.17
C PHE A 29 -23.33 -12.25 -18.27
N SER A 30 -22.30 -11.49 -17.89
CA SER A 30 -22.35 -10.04 -17.72
C SER A 30 -21.65 -9.25 -18.83
N ASN A 31 -21.24 -9.90 -19.92
CA ASN A 31 -20.47 -9.33 -21.04
C ASN A 31 -21.05 -8.00 -21.55
N ASP A 32 -22.34 -7.98 -21.90
CA ASP A 32 -22.97 -6.81 -22.53
C ASP A 32 -23.11 -5.64 -21.53
N PHE A 33 -23.36 -5.95 -20.26
CA PHE A 33 -23.52 -4.95 -19.22
C PHE A 33 -22.18 -4.35 -18.77
N ILE A 34 -21.15 -5.19 -18.58
CA ILE A 34 -19.82 -4.74 -18.20
C ILE A 34 -19.24 -3.82 -19.28
N THR A 35 -19.54 -4.06 -20.56
CA THR A 35 -19.09 -3.21 -21.67
C THR A 35 -19.57 -1.75 -21.52
N ILE A 36 -20.76 -1.52 -20.97
CA ILE A 36 -21.33 -0.17 -20.77
C ILE A 36 -20.67 0.57 -19.59
N LEU A 37 -20.10 -0.16 -18.62
CA LEU A 37 -19.62 0.41 -17.36
C LEU A 37 -18.13 0.77 -17.34
N ILE A 38 -17.35 0.33 -18.33
CA ILE A 38 -15.90 0.50 -18.32
C ILE A 38 -15.47 1.89 -18.80
N SER A 39 -14.43 2.43 -18.16
CA SER A 39 -13.81 3.70 -18.53
C SER A 39 -12.69 3.51 -19.58
N PRO A 40 -12.41 4.50 -20.45
CA PRO A 40 -11.27 4.47 -21.35
C PRO A 40 -9.90 4.33 -20.67
N THR A 41 -9.81 4.68 -19.38
CA THR A 41 -8.59 4.60 -18.56
C THR A 41 -8.39 3.25 -17.89
N ASP A 42 -9.35 2.33 -18.00
CA ASP A 42 -9.29 1.05 -17.30
C ASP A 42 -8.30 0.09 -17.95
N THR A 43 -7.49 -0.56 -17.11
CA THR A 43 -6.59 -1.63 -17.53
C THR A 43 -7.21 -3.01 -17.27
N CYS A 44 -6.82 -3.98 -18.09
CA CYS A 44 -7.27 -5.36 -17.98
C CYS A 44 -7.04 -5.94 -16.58
N ASP A 45 -5.85 -5.70 -16.00
CA ASP A 45 -5.48 -6.24 -14.69
C ASP A 45 -6.25 -5.56 -13.55
N ASN A 46 -6.52 -4.25 -13.66
CA ASN A 46 -7.33 -3.54 -12.68
C ASN A 46 -8.79 -4.02 -12.68
N LEU A 47 -9.42 -4.09 -13.86
CA LEU A 47 -10.81 -4.56 -14.00
C LEU A 47 -10.97 -5.98 -13.48
N ASN A 48 -10.08 -6.90 -13.89
CA ASN A 48 -10.17 -8.28 -13.46
C ASN A 48 -10.03 -8.42 -11.94
N THR A 49 -9.12 -7.67 -11.33
CA THR A 49 -8.90 -7.70 -9.88
C THR A 49 -10.09 -7.13 -9.13
N VAL A 50 -10.63 -6.00 -9.57
CA VAL A 50 -11.77 -5.33 -8.93
C VAL A 50 -13.02 -6.21 -8.98
N TRP A 51 -13.38 -6.73 -10.16
CA TRP A 51 -14.57 -7.58 -10.33
C TRP A 51 -14.45 -8.92 -9.61
N PHE A 52 -13.25 -9.49 -9.54
CA PHE A 52 -13.00 -10.69 -8.75
C PHE A 52 -13.19 -10.47 -7.25
N HIS A 53 -12.71 -9.34 -6.72
CA HIS A 53 -12.93 -8.97 -5.32
C HIS A 53 -14.41 -8.73 -5.02
N HIS A 54 -15.11 -8.03 -5.91
CA HIS A 54 -16.55 -7.84 -5.80
C HIS A 54 -17.29 -9.17 -5.76
N PHE A 55 -16.97 -10.10 -6.67
CA PHE A 55 -17.54 -11.45 -6.69
C PHE A 55 -17.41 -12.16 -5.35
N LEU A 56 -16.19 -12.23 -4.79
CA LEU A 56 -15.96 -12.90 -3.51
C LEU A 56 -16.64 -12.18 -2.35
N ARG A 57 -16.70 -10.85 -2.37
CA ARG A 57 -17.35 -10.06 -1.32
C ARG A 57 -18.86 -10.28 -1.31
N GLU A 58 -19.52 -10.21 -2.46
CA GLU A 58 -20.97 -10.45 -2.53
C GLU A 58 -21.30 -11.91 -2.21
N ALA A 59 -20.49 -12.88 -2.68
CA ALA A 59 -20.66 -14.29 -2.32
C ALA A 59 -20.54 -14.52 -0.81
N LYS A 60 -19.59 -13.86 -0.13
CA LYS A 60 -19.45 -13.93 1.33
C LYS A 60 -20.65 -13.36 2.06
N SER A 61 -21.30 -12.35 1.49
CA SER A 61 -22.47 -11.72 2.10
C SER A 61 -23.76 -12.50 1.86
N LEU A 62 -23.85 -13.27 0.77
CA LEU A 62 -25.08 -13.94 0.33
C LEU A 62 -25.20 -15.38 0.84
N PHE A 63 -24.08 -16.07 1.04
CA PHE A 63 -24.08 -17.50 1.40
C PHE A 63 -23.61 -17.73 2.83
N ASP A 64 -24.06 -18.84 3.42
CA ASP A 64 -23.51 -19.34 4.67
C ASP A 64 -22.02 -19.68 4.53
N GLN A 65 -21.35 -19.84 5.66
CA GLN A 65 -19.89 -20.02 5.69
C GLN A 65 -19.44 -21.28 4.94
N GLU A 66 -20.19 -22.38 4.99
CA GLU A 66 -19.82 -23.64 4.32
C GLU A 66 -19.93 -23.47 2.81
N THR A 67 -21.06 -22.96 2.33
CA THR A 67 -21.30 -22.69 0.90
C THR A 67 -20.30 -21.66 0.34
N TYR A 68 -20.00 -20.60 1.10
CA TYR A 68 -19.02 -19.59 0.70
C TYR A 68 -17.62 -20.18 0.55
N VAL A 69 -17.17 -21.04 1.47
CA VAL A 69 -15.84 -21.68 1.35
C VAL A 69 -15.74 -22.53 0.07
N VAL A 70 -16.80 -23.28 -0.27
CA VAL A 70 -16.86 -24.07 -1.51
C VAL A 70 -16.74 -23.17 -2.74
N ILE A 71 -17.52 -22.08 -2.80
CA ILE A 71 -17.49 -21.12 -3.92
C ILE A 71 -16.10 -20.46 -4.00
N LYS A 72 -15.58 -19.96 -2.88
CA LYS A 72 -14.28 -19.26 -2.82
C LYS A 72 -13.16 -20.15 -3.36
N ASN A 73 -13.08 -21.40 -2.91
CA ASN A 73 -12.03 -22.32 -3.34
C ASN A 73 -12.12 -22.61 -4.84
N LYS A 74 -13.32 -22.93 -5.33
CA LYS A 74 -13.57 -23.20 -6.75
C LYS A 74 -13.21 -22.00 -7.63
N VAL A 75 -13.65 -20.82 -7.23
CA VAL A 75 -13.46 -19.57 -7.98
C VAL A 75 -12.01 -19.12 -7.96
N ASN A 76 -11.28 -19.31 -6.86
CA ASN A 76 -9.84 -19.10 -6.82
C ASN A 76 -9.11 -20.03 -7.79
N GLU A 77 -9.42 -21.33 -7.80
CA GLU A 77 -8.81 -22.27 -8.73
C GLU A 77 -9.11 -21.92 -10.19
N GLU A 78 -10.34 -21.53 -10.48
CA GLU A 78 -10.77 -21.05 -11.78
C GLU A 78 -10.04 -19.76 -12.20
N TYR A 79 -9.88 -18.81 -11.28
CA TYR A 79 -9.19 -17.55 -11.51
C TYR A 79 -7.77 -17.78 -12.00
N PHE A 80 -7.00 -18.61 -11.29
CA PHE A 80 -5.62 -18.92 -11.68
C PHE A 80 -5.54 -19.79 -12.95
N ARG A 81 -6.45 -20.76 -13.12
CA ARG A 81 -6.41 -21.70 -14.24
C ARG A 81 -6.73 -21.03 -15.58
N TYR A 82 -7.61 -20.02 -15.57
CA TYR A 82 -8.11 -19.36 -16.78
C TYR A 82 -7.63 -17.91 -16.90
N MET A 83 -6.45 -17.58 -16.37
CA MET A 83 -5.89 -16.23 -16.42
C MET A 83 -5.79 -15.67 -17.85
N LYS A 84 -5.36 -16.48 -18.82
CA LYS A 84 -5.34 -16.10 -20.26
C LYS A 84 -6.75 -15.80 -20.81
N TYR A 85 -7.76 -16.55 -20.35
CA TYR A 85 -9.14 -16.32 -20.78
C TYR A 85 -9.64 -14.98 -20.25
N GLN A 86 -9.42 -14.70 -18.96
CA GLN A 86 -9.83 -13.44 -18.34
C GLN A 86 -9.13 -12.25 -19.00
N GLN A 87 -7.82 -12.39 -19.29
CA GLN A 87 -7.09 -11.35 -20.03
C GLN A 87 -7.69 -11.09 -21.41
N ASN A 88 -7.97 -12.14 -22.17
CA ASN A 88 -8.60 -12.01 -23.49
C ASN A 88 -10.01 -11.42 -23.40
N PHE A 89 -10.78 -11.79 -22.37
CA PHE A 89 -12.12 -11.26 -22.11
C PHE A 89 -12.06 -9.74 -21.90
N TRP A 90 -11.25 -9.27 -20.96
CA TRP A 90 -11.15 -7.84 -20.66
C TRP A 90 -10.55 -7.03 -21.81
N GLN A 91 -9.58 -7.58 -22.53
CA GLN A 91 -9.06 -6.95 -23.76
C GLN A 91 -10.15 -6.80 -24.83
N ARG A 92 -11.02 -7.81 -24.99
CA ARG A 92 -12.15 -7.74 -25.92
C ARG A 92 -13.14 -6.66 -25.52
N ILE A 93 -13.55 -6.65 -24.26
CA ILE A 93 -14.47 -5.66 -23.68
C ILE A 93 -13.95 -4.22 -23.89
N ILE A 94 -12.69 -3.96 -23.55
CA ILE A 94 -12.05 -2.64 -23.74
C ILE A 94 -12.03 -2.25 -25.23
N LYS A 95 -11.78 -3.21 -26.12
CA LYS A 95 -11.75 -2.97 -27.58
C LYS A 95 -13.14 -2.69 -28.15
N GLU A 96 -14.17 -3.37 -27.67
CA GLU A 96 -15.57 -3.19 -28.07
C GLU A 96 -16.10 -1.82 -27.60
N HIS A 97 -15.88 -1.46 -26.34
CA HIS A 97 -16.22 -0.13 -25.82
C HIS A 97 -15.52 1.01 -26.57
N LYS A 98 -14.26 0.82 -26.99
CA LYS A 98 -13.55 1.80 -27.85
C LYS A 98 -14.14 1.94 -29.25
N LYS A 99 -14.74 0.88 -29.80
CA LYS A 99 -15.39 0.90 -31.12
C LYS A 99 -16.79 1.51 -31.07
N GLU A 100 -17.56 1.21 -30.02
CA GLU A 100 -18.93 1.70 -29.85
C GLU A 100 -18.99 3.20 -29.54
N ASN A 101 -17.98 3.74 -28.85
CA ASN A 101 -17.87 5.18 -28.56
C ASN A 101 -17.20 6.00 -29.66
N LEU A 102 -16.89 5.38 -30.81
CA LEU A 102 -16.54 6.07 -32.05
C LEU A 102 -17.79 6.12 -32.95
N ALA A 103 -18.64 7.14 -32.79
CA ALA A 103 -19.73 7.41 -33.74
C ALA A 103 -19.16 7.95 -35.08
N PRO A 104 -19.89 7.75 -36.21
CA PRO A 104 -19.30 7.48 -37.52
C PRO A 104 -18.85 8.76 -38.25
N SER A 105 -17.53 8.92 -38.42
CA SER A 105 -17.00 9.84 -39.43
C SER A 105 -16.92 9.13 -40.77
N HIS A 106 -17.84 9.51 -41.66
CA HIS A 106 -17.77 9.42 -43.11
C HIS A 106 -16.96 8.27 -43.73
N LEU A 107 -17.70 7.26 -44.17
CA LEU A 107 -17.32 6.42 -45.29
C LEU A 107 -17.07 7.31 -46.51
N ASN A 108 -15.82 7.35 -47.01
CA ASN A 108 -15.55 7.54 -48.43
C ASN A 108 -14.18 6.93 -48.79
N ASN A 109 -14.28 5.75 -49.39
CA ASN A 109 -13.41 5.11 -50.38
C ASN A 109 -12.13 5.85 -50.80
N LYS A 110 -10.98 5.14 -50.77
CA LYS A 110 -10.51 4.39 -51.95
C LYS A 110 -9.25 3.56 -51.63
N THR A 111 -9.38 2.30 -52.01
CA THR A 111 -8.36 1.32 -52.42
C THR A 111 -7.13 1.91 -53.13
N SER A 112 -5.95 1.38 -52.78
CA SER A 112 -4.96 0.95 -53.77
C SER A 112 -4.02 -0.12 -53.18
N ASP A 113 -4.01 -1.25 -53.87
CA ASP A 113 -3.31 -2.51 -53.64
C ASP A 113 -1.76 -2.46 -53.61
N ILE A 114 -1.18 -3.67 -53.45
CA ILE A 114 0.15 -4.16 -53.92
C ILE A 114 1.24 -4.06 -52.82
N LYS A 115 1.93 -5.10 -52.32
CA LYS A 115 2.25 -6.46 -52.83
C LYS A 115 2.78 -7.39 -51.70
N SER A 116 2.38 -8.67 -51.76
CA SER A 116 3.16 -9.91 -51.59
C SER A 116 4.36 -9.97 -50.61
N SER A 117 4.38 -10.98 -49.72
CA SER A 117 4.84 -12.34 -50.08
C SER A 117 4.84 -13.30 -48.88
N GLU A 118 4.48 -14.53 -49.20
CA GLU A 118 4.32 -15.70 -48.34
C GLU A 118 5.65 -16.45 -48.09
N LYS A 119 5.53 -17.45 -47.19
CA LYS A 119 6.43 -18.60 -46.90
C LYS A 119 7.52 -18.33 -45.87
N CYS A 120 7.83 -19.25 -44.96
CA CYS A 120 7.65 -20.70 -45.01
C CYS A 120 7.56 -21.28 -43.59
N THR A 121 6.61 -22.18 -43.38
CA THR A 121 6.59 -23.19 -42.33
C THR A 121 7.49 -24.38 -42.69
N GLU A 122 7.91 -25.09 -41.64
CA GLU A 122 8.48 -26.46 -41.59
C GLU A 122 10.00 -26.64 -41.44
N LYS A 123 10.32 -27.66 -40.61
CA LYS A 123 11.62 -28.26 -40.21
C LYS A 123 12.23 -27.58 -38.96
N ILE A 124 12.48 -28.26 -37.83
CA ILE A 124 13.03 -29.60 -37.61
C ILE A 124 12.53 -30.21 -36.28
N THR A 125 12.22 -31.50 -36.32
CA THR A 125 12.04 -32.41 -35.18
C THR A 125 13.39 -32.98 -34.72
N LEU A 126 13.56 -33.11 -33.40
CA LEU A 126 14.36 -34.11 -32.65
C LEU A 126 15.90 -34.14 -32.79
N GLN A 127 16.58 -33.91 -31.65
CA GLN A 127 17.64 -34.81 -31.17
C GLN A 127 17.62 -34.88 -29.62
N VAL A 128 17.68 -36.11 -29.12
CA VAL A 128 17.68 -36.53 -27.70
C VAL A 128 19.04 -37.15 -27.38
N LYS A 129 19.50 -37.00 -26.12
CA LYS A 129 20.67 -37.57 -25.38
C LYS A 129 21.73 -36.49 -25.11
N GLN A 130 22.22 -36.26 -23.90
CA GLN A 130 22.49 -37.17 -22.78
C GLN A 130 22.55 -36.42 -21.44
N LYS A 131 22.36 -37.18 -20.37
CA LYS A 131 22.35 -36.82 -18.94
C LYS A 131 23.76 -36.93 -18.37
N GLY A 132 24.19 -35.95 -17.57
CA GLY A 132 25.27 -36.11 -16.59
C GLY A 132 26.30 -34.99 -16.56
N GLU A 133 26.17 -34.05 -15.63
CA GLU A 133 27.25 -33.61 -14.73
C GLU A 133 26.70 -32.61 -13.71
N LEU A 134 26.75 -33.00 -12.43
CA LEU A 134 26.68 -32.09 -11.30
C LEU A 134 27.96 -31.24 -11.32
N LYS A 135 27.85 -29.98 -11.72
CA LYS A 135 28.84 -28.95 -11.37
C LYS A 135 28.12 -27.80 -10.68
N ARG A 136 28.54 -27.59 -9.43
CA ARG A 136 28.32 -26.33 -8.71
C ARG A 136 29.16 -25.29 -9.42
N GLU A 137 28.54 -24.21 -9.86
CA GLU A 137 29.23 -22.98 -10.18
C GLU A 137 28.40 -21.78 -9.74
N ARG A 138 29.10 -20.72 -9.39
CA ARG A 138 28.64 -19.52 -8.67
C ARG A 138 27.88 -18.63 -9.64
N ASP A 139 26.76 -18.05 -9.19
CA ASP A 139 26.13 -16.94 -9.89
C ASP A 139 26.21 -15.70 -8.99
N ASP A 140 27.31 -14.96 -9.14
CA ASP A 140 27.22 -13.50 -9.09
C ASP A 140 27.01 -13.02 -10.52
N ASP A 141 26.10 -12.06 -10.63
CA ASP A 141 25.78 -11.21 -11.79
C ASP A 141 24.86 -11.81 -12.87
N ASP A 142 23.62 -11.30 -12.93
CA ASP A 142 22.83 -11.34 -14.16
C ASP A 142 21.90 -10.11 -14.26
N THR A 143 22.39 -9.18 -15.05
CA THR A 143 21.75 -7.92 -15.44
C THR A 143 20.67 -8.22 -16.50
N GLU A 144 19.45 -7.74 -16.26
CA GLU A 144 18.36 -7.52 -17.23
C GLU A 144 17.63 -8.69 -17.93
N SER A 145 18.06 -9.95 -17.79
CA SER A 145 17.29 -11.15 -18.22
C SER A 145 16.29 -11.67 -17.16
N SER A 146 16.32 -11.13 -15.95
CA SER A 146 15.97 -11.85 -14.71
C SER A 146 14.53 -11.74 -14.19
N SER A 147 13.70 -10.79 -14.66
CA SER A 147 12.37 -10.54 -14.07
C SER A 147 11.36 -11.63 -14.40
N ASN A 148 11.27 -12.03 -15.67
CA ASN A 148 10.34 -13.07 -16.14
C ASN A 148 10.71 -14.45 -15.58
N GLU A 149 12.00 -14.74 -15.45
CA GLU A 149 12.46 -16.00 -14.85
C GLU A 149 12.21 -16.04 -13.34
N ARG A 150 12.45 -14.92 -12.64
CA ARG A 150 12.10 -14.77 -11.22
C ARG A 150 10.60 -14.94 -10.99
N TRP A 151 9.75 -14.35 -11.82
CA TRP A 151 8.30 -14.49 -11.74
C TRP A 151 7.83 -15.93 -11.98
N LYS A 152 8.43 -16.62 -12.95
CA LYS A 152 8.19 -18.05 -13.18
C LYS A 152 8.58 -18.90 -11.98
N LYS A 153 9.76 -18.68 -11.41
CA LYS A 153 10.26 -19.37 -10.20
C LYS A 153 9.33 -19.14 -9.01
N GLN A 154 8.96 -17.89 -8.73
CA GLN A 154 8.03 -17.56 -7.64
C GLN A 154 6.64 -18.17 -7.85
N SER A 155 6.10 -18.09 -9.07
CA SER A 155 4.81 -18.70 -9.42
C SER A 155 4.83 -20.22 -9.22
N GLN A 156 5.94 -20.88 -9.55
CA GLN A 156 6.10 -22.32 -9.33
C GLN A 156 6.11 -22.68 -7.84
N ILE A 157 6.84 -21.91 -7.01
CA ILE A 157 6.87 -22.09 -5.55
C ILE A 157 5.47 -21.91 -4.95
N LEU A 158 4.75 -20.85 -5.35
CA LEU A 158 3.39 -20.60 -4.90
C LEU A 158 2.44 -21.72 -5.32
N LYS A 159 2.57 -22.23 -6.55
CA LYS A 159 1.76 -23.35 -7.05
C LYS A 159 2.02 -24.64 -6.28
N GLN A 160 3.28 -24.93 -5.96
CA GLN A 160 3.66 -26.10 -5.14
C GLN A 160 3.15 -25.99 -3.70
N ASN A 161 3.12 -24.78 -3.15
CA ASN A 161 2.72 -24.50 -1.77
C ASN A 161 1.29 -23.96 -1.64
N LYS A 162 0.43 -24.13 -2.66
CA LYS A 162 -0.91 -23.51 -2.70
C LYS A 162 -1.82 -23.86 -1.51
N ASN A 163 -1.61 -25.03 -0.90
CA ASN A 163 -2.37 -25.53 0.24
C ASN A 163 -1.62 -25.35 1.58
N ASN A 164 -0.38 -24.83 1.55
CA ASN A 164 0.38 -24.56 2.77
C ASN A 164 -0.11 -23.25 3.39
N LEU A 165 -0.75 -23.35 4.55
CA LEU A 165 -1.38 -22.22 5.22
C LEU A 165 -0.41 -21.06 5.51
N ALA A 166 0.85 -21.36 5.83
CA ALA A 166 1.86 -20.34 6.08
C ALA A 166 2.18 -19.53 4.82
N TYR A 167 2.28 -20.19 3.66
CA TYR A 167 2.49 -19.51 2.38
C TYR A 167 1.28 -18.67 1.99
N VAL A 168 0.07 -19.21 2.14
CA VAL A 168 -1.18 -18.47 1.87
C VAL A 168 -1.23 -17.19 2.71
N GLN A 169 -0.96 -17.29 4.01
CA GLN A 169 -0.98 -16.14 4.91
C GLN A 169 0.08 -15.10 4.55
N VAL A 170 1.30 -15.51 4.20
CA VAL A 170 2.36 -14.57 3.78
C VAL A 170 1.96 -13.83 2.51
N VAL A 171 1.38 -14.52 1.53
CA VAL A 171 0.91 -13.91 0.28
C VAL A 171 -0.25 -12.95 0.54
N ASP A 172 -1.24 -13.35 1.32
CA ASP A 172 -2.38 -12.50 1.69
C ASP A 172 -1.91 -11.22 2.40
N ASN A 173 -0.98 -11.35 3.34
CA ASN A 173 -0.39 -10.20 4.03
C ASN A 173 0.39 -9.28 3.07
N ALA A 174 1.18 -9.85 2.15
CA ALA A 174 1.92 -9.09 1.16
C ALA A 174 0.99 -8.30 0.21
N LEU A 175 -0.12 -8.91 -0.20
CA LEU A 175 -1.15 -8.25 -1.01
C LEU A 175 -1.82 -7.10 -0.25
N LEU A 176 -2.17 -7.31 1.03
CA LEU A 176 -2.73 -6.25 1.88
C LEU A 176 -1.75 -5.07 2.02
N VAL A 177 -0.47 -5.37 2.27
CA VAL A 177 0.59 -4.35 2.38
C VAL A 177 0.74 -3.57 1.08
N ALA A 178 0.83 -4.24 -0.06
CA ALA A 178 0.94 -3.59 -1.36
C ALA A 178 -0.28 -2.69 -1.63
N SER A 179 -1.50 -3.19 -1.38
CA SER A 179 -2.73 -2.42 -1.56
C SER A 179 -2.80 -1.20 -0.64
N ALA A 180 -2.34 -1.32 0.60
CA ALA A 180 -2.31 -0.21 1.55
C ALA A 180 -1.26 0.85 1.16
N TYR A 181 -0.11 0.43 0.64
CA TYR A 181 0.89 1.33 0.08
C TYR A 181 0.31 2.13 -1.10
N GLU A 182 -0.31 1.46 -2.09
CA GLU A 182 -0.93 2.14 -3.23
C GLU A 182 -2.04 3.10 -2.80
N SER A 183 -2.87 2.68 -1.83
CA SER A 183 -3.91 3.53 -1.26
C SER A 183 -3.32 4.76 -0.56
N LEU A 184 -2.21 4.60 0.15
CA LEU A 184 -1.52 5.68 0.84
C LEU A 184 -0.96 6.71 -0.17
N ILE A 185 -0.33 6.25 -1.25
CA ILE A 185 0.12 7.11 -2.36
C ILE A 185 -1.05 7.86 -3.01
N ALA A 186 -2.22 7.20 -3.09
CA ALA A 186 -3.47 7.79 -3.56
C ALA A 186 -4.19 8.67 -2.52
N ASP A 187 -3.51 9.09 -1.45
CA ASP A 187 -4.04 9.97 -0.38
C ASP A 187 -5.15 9.35 0.49
N ASN A 188 -5.23 8.01 0.49
CA ASN A 188 -6.13 7.25 1.33
C ASN A 188 -5.34 6.45 2.37
N ILE A 189 -5.13 7.05 3.54
CA ILE A 189 -4.38 6.44 4.65
C ILE A 189 -5.13 5.29 5.35
N ILE A 190 -6.45 5.17 5.18
CA ILE A 190 -7.29 4.24 5.95
C ILE A 190 -6.82 2.78 5.88
N PRO A 191 -6.50 2.21 4.70
CA PRO A 191 -6.01 0.83 4.62
C PRO A 191 -4.70 0.64 5.39
N PHE A 192 -3.79 1.62 5.32
CA PHE A 192 -2.54 1.61 6.07
C PHE A 192 -2.78 1.63 7.59
N ILE A 193 -3.66 2.50 8.09
CA ILE A 193 -4.03 2.52 9.52
C ILE A 193 -4.59 1.17 9.99
N LYS A 194 -5.39 0.51 9.15
CA LYS A 194 -5.96 -0.80 9.49
C LYS A 194 -4.88 -1.88 9.66
N ILE A 195 -3.89 -1.90 8.77
CA ILE A 195 -2.76 -2.83 8.85
C ILE A 195 -1.88 -2.49 10.05
N LEU A 196 -1.57 -1.20 10.27
CA LEU A 196 -0.81 -0.75 11.43
C LEU A 196 -1.49 -1.16 12.74
N LYS A 197 -2.80 -0.95 12.86
CA LYS A 197 -3.58 -1.38 14.03
C LYS A 197 -3.48 -2.90 14.24
N THR A 198 -3.61 -3.69 13.17
CA THR A 198 -3.49 -5.16 13.25
C THR A 198 -2.10 -5.57 13.75
N SER A 199 -1.04 -4.90 13.25
CA SER A 199 0.34 -5.15 13.68
C SER A 199 0.56 -4.80 15.15
N LEU A 200 0.03 -3.68 15.64
CA LEU A 200 0.12 -3.28 17.04
C LEU A 200 -0.60 -4.27 17.96
N LEU A 201 -1.80 -4.71 17.58
CA LEU A 201 -2.60 -5.69 18.35
C LEU A 201 -1.96 -7.07 18.43
N SER A 202 -1.09 -7.44 17.49
CA SER A 202 -0.36 -8.71 17.52
C SER A 202 0.75 -8.75 18.58
N ARG A 203 1.17 -7.60 19.11
CA ARG A 203 2.25 -7.51 20.08
C ARG A 203 1.77 -7.67 21.51
N SER A 204 2.68 -8.14 22.37
CA SER A 204 2.43 -8.17 23.81
C SER A 204 2.16 -6.76 24.35
N ARG A 205 1.09 -6.65 25.15
CA ARG A 205 0.70 -5.42 25.86
C ARG A 205 1.84 -4.86 26.70
N MET A 206 2.64 -5.72 27.31
CA MET A 206 3.82 -5.32 28.09
C MET A 206 4.93 -4.74 27.21
N SER A 207 5.07 -5.19 25.97
CA SER A 207 6.09 -4.65 25.05
C SER A 207 5.75 -3.25 24.58
N LEU A 208 4.47 -2.94 24.42
CA LEU A 208 4.03 -1.66 23.90
C LEU A 208 3.71 -0.64 25.00
N SER A 209 3.56 -1.09 26.26
CA SER A 209 3.18 -0.23 27.39
C SER A 209 4.14 0.95 27.59
N SER A 210 5.42 0.74 27.27
CA SER A 210 6.50 1.72 27.28
C SER A 210 7.09 2.00 25.90
N ALA A 211 6.37 1.65 24.82
CA ALA A 211 6.83 1.96 23.47
C ALA A 211 6.85 3.48 23.23
N ASN A 212 7.56 3.87 22.18
CA ASN A 212 7.82 5.25 21.80
C ASN A 212 7.91 5.36 20.26
N GLU A 213 8.19 6.56 19.76
CA GLU A 213 8.27 6.85 18.32
C GLU A 213 9.26 5.94 17.57
N PRO A 214 10.50 5.69 18.04
CA PRO A 214 11.40 4.72 17.40
C PRO A 214 10.82 3.30 17.27
N VAL A 215 10.09 2.82 18.29
CA VAL A 215 9.43 1.51 18.21
C VAL A 215 8.29 1.52 17.19
N LEU A 216 7.50 2.59 17.14
CA LEU A 216 6.45 2.76 16.14
C LEU A 216 7.02 2.81 14.72
N GLN A 217 8.10 3.55 14.53
CA GLN A 217 8.79 3.65 13.25
C GLN A 217 9.28 2.28 12.77
N ALA A 218 9.95 1.51 13.63
CA ALA A 218 10.39 0.16 13.30
C ALA A 218 9.23 -0.78 12.92
N ILE A 219 8.05 -0.62 13.53
CA ILE A 219 6.85 -1.38 13.15
C ILE A 219 6.40 -0.98 11.75
N ILE A 220 6.30 0.32 11.47
CA ILE A 220 5.83 0.84 10.17
C ILE A 220 6.82 0.48 9.04
N GLU A 221 8.13 0.58 9.29
CA GLU A 221 9.15 0.20 8.31
C GLU A 221 9.02 -1.26 7.87
N ASN A 222 8.61 -2.16 8.78
CA ASN A 222 8.36 -3.57 8.46
C ASN A 222 7.05 -3.81 7.72
N LEU A 223 6.12 -2.84 7.73
CA LEU A 223 4.84 -2.94 7.03
C LEU A 223 4.90 -2.37 5.62
N LEU A 224 5.85 -1.51 5.30
CA LEU A 224 5.93 -0.83 4.02
C LEU A 224 7.01 -1.45 3.12
N PRO A 225 6.86 -1.38 1.79
CA PRO A 225 7.90 -1.87 0.89
C PRO A 225 9.19 -1.02 1.01
N LEU A 226 10.25 -1.61 1.57
CA LEU A 226 11.53 -0.92 1.87
C LEU A 226 12.17 -0.21 0.67
N LYS A 227 11.89 -0.65 -0.56
CA LYS A 227 12.38 -0.01 -1.79
C LYS A 227 11.87 1.43 -1.93
N TYR A 228 10.70 1.74 -1.38
CA TYR A 228 10.03 3.03 -1.51
C TYR A 228 10.05 3.83 -0.21
N CYS A 229 10.65 3.33 0.87
CA CYS A 229 10.69 4.01 2.16
C CYS A 229 12.08 4.50 2.50
N ILE A 230 12.16 5.75 2.97
CA ILE A 230 13.37 6.40 3.44
C ILE A 230 13.11 6.86 4.87
N PRO A 231 13.49 6.05 5.87
CA PRO A 231 13.36 6.44 7.26
C PRO A 231 14.38 7.53 7.60
N GLU A 232 13.98 8.44 8.49
CA GLU A 232 14.81 9.53 9.00
C GLU A 232 15.44 10.34 7.86
N LEU A 233 14.60 10.82 6.93
CA LEU A 233 15.06 11.61 5.79
C LEU A 233 15.76 12.86 6.31
N SER A 234 17.06 12.98 6.00
CA SER A 234 17.90 14.06 6.52
C SER A 234 17.64 15.39 5.80
N LEU A 235 17.39 16.45 6.57
CA LEU A 235 17.05 17.79 6.07
C LEU A 235 17.96 18.87 6.65
N VAL A 236 18.26 19.88 5.84
CA VAL A 236 18.73 21.19 6.31
C VAL A 236 17.50 22.08 6.44
N ILE A 237 17.02 22.31 7.65
CA ILE A 237 15.84 23.13 7.94
C ILE A 237 16.18 24.61 7.75
N ASN A 238 17.22 25.07 8.45
CA ASN A 238 17.69 26.44 8.36
C ASN A 238 19.21 26.50 8.46
N GLY A 239 19.85 26.66 7.31
CA GLY A 239 21.31 26.70 7.21
C GLY A 239 21.98 27.90 7.87
N LYS A 240 21.22 28.93 8.30
CA LYS A 240 21.74 30.07 9.06
C LYS A 240 21.92 29.76 10.56
N LYS A 241 21.30 28.69 11.06
CA LYS A 241 21.40 28.30 12.47
C LYS A 241 22.68 27.52 12.74
N LEU A 242 23.17 27.62 13.97
CA LEU A 242 24.29 26.80 14.45
C LEU A 242 23.90 25.31 14.51
N LYS A 243 24.89 24.42 14.46
CA LYS A 243 24.65 22.99 14.66
C LYS A 243 24.04 22.78 16.06
N GLY A 244 22.98 22.00 16.15
CA GLY A 244 22.25 21.73 17.40
C GLY A 244 21.15 22.73 17.77
N SER A 245 21.00 23.86 17.07
CA SER A 245 19.92 24.84 17.36
C SER A 245 18.71 24.74 16.41
N GLY A 246 18.49 23.56 15.82
CA GLY A 246 17.46 23.33 14.81
C GLY A 246 17.90 23.68 13.38
N ARG A 247 19.22 23.58 13.10
CA ARG A 247 19.77 23.66 11.74
C ARG A 247 19.32 22.47 10.88
N PHE A 248 19.32 21.29 11.48
CA PHE A 248 18.96 20.02 10.85
C PHE A 248 17.63 19.50 11.38
N GLY A 249 16.99 18.65 10.59
CA GLY A 249 15.79 17.90 10.97
C GLY A 249 15.79 16.56 10.26
N TYR A 250 15.04 15.62 10.80
CA TYR A 250 14.90 14.28 10.26
C TYR A 250 13.41 14.00 10.18
N SER A 251 12.93 13.69 8.98
CA SER A 251 11.53 13.32 8.77
C SER A 251 11.39 11.83 9.01
N ASP A 252 10.47 11.42 9.88
CA ASP A 252 10.40 10.04 10.38
C ASP A 252 10.35 9.01 9.24
N ILE A 253 9.39 9.15 8.31
CA ILE A 253 9.33 8.27 7.12
C ILE A 253 8.93 9.07 5.88
N PHE A 254 9.81 9.06 4.88
CA PHE A 254 9.51 9.54 3.54
C PHE A 254 9.23 8.38 2.59
N ILE A 255 8.05 8.39 1.97
CA ILE A 255 7.54 7.32 1.11
C ILE A 255 7.47 7.84 -0.33
N LEU A 256 8.18 7.15 -1.21
CA LEU A 256 8.22 7.43 -2.64
C LEU A 256 7.08 6.71 -3.36
N SER A 257 6.55 7.35 -4.40
CA SER A 257 5.64 6.68 -5.34
C SER A 257 6.42 5.70 -6.23
N SER A 258 5.82 4.54 -6.52
CA SER A 258 6.33 3.53 -7.43
C SER A 258 6.25 4.00 -8.89
N GLU A 259 5.15 4.68 -9.22
CA GLU A 259 4.81 5.18 -10.55
C GLU A 259 4.12 6.56 -10.42
N GLY A 260 4.90 7.62 -10.21
CA GLY A 260 4.36 8.98 -10.25
C GLY A 260 5.02 9.99 -9.31
N ASP A 261 4.31 11.10 -9.12
CA ASP A 261 4.81 12.34 -8.52
C ASP A 261 4.30 12.60 -7.09
N ASN A 262 3.48 11.69 -6.54
CA ASN A 262 2.80 11.83 -5.25
C ASN A 262 3.60 11.16 -4.14
N ASN A 263 4.51 11.91 -3.51
CA ASN A 263 5.29 11.41 -2.39
C ASN A 263 4.58 11.72 -1.07
N ILE A 264 4.65 10.76 -0.14
CA ILE A 264 3.97 10.82 1.16
C ILE A 264 5.01 10.96 2.25
N ILE A 265 4.74 11.84 3.21
CA ILE A 265 5.54 11.99 4.42
C ILE A 265 4.70 11.57 5.61
N LEU A 266 5.22 10.65 6.42
CA LEU A 266 4.62 10.28 7.69
C LEU A 266 5.43 10.92 8.81
N GLU A 267 4.74 11.69 9.65
CA GLU A 267 5.23 12.14 10.95
C GLU A 267 4.56 11.28 12.02
N LEU A 268 5.34 10.71 12.91
CA LEU A 268 4.93 9.72 13.88
C LEU A 268 4.96 10.32 15.27
N LYS A 269 3.89 10.07 16.02
CA LYS A 269 3.81 10.39 17.45
C LYS A 269 3.30 9.18 18.21
N TYR A 270 3.89 8.92 19.37
CA TYR A 270 3.50 7.78 20.19
C TYR A 270 3.28 8.18 21.65
N ILE A 271 2.09 7.90 22.16
CA ILE A 271 1.71 8.11 23.56
C ILE A 271 1.64 6.74 24.24
N SER A 272 2.60 6.48 25.11
CA SER A 272 2.63 5.26 25.91
C SER A 272 1.51 5.27 26.96
N LEU A 273 0.94 4.10 27.25
CA LEU A 273 -0.06 3.96 28.32
C LEU A 273 0.52 4.33 29.69
N VAL A 274 1.79 4.00 29.93
CA VAL A 274 2.48 4.36 31.18
C VAL A 274 2.55 5.88 31.34
N GLY A 275 2.76 6.63 30.24
CA GLY A 275 2.77 8.09 30.29
C GLY A 275 1.41 8.72 30.63
N LEU A 276 0.31 8.05 30.26
CA LEU A 276 -1.06 8.51 30.55
C LEU A 276 -1.50 8.25 31.99
N ILE A 277 -0.79 7.37 32.70
CA ILE A 277 -1.10 7.07 34.08
C ILE A 277 -0.22 7.96 34.95
N ASN A 278 -0.84 8.91 35.65
CA ASN A 278 -0.12 9.80 36.56
C ASN A 278 0.70 8.97 37.56
N SER A 279 2.01 9.21 37.58
CA SER A 279 2.97 8.42 38.36
C SER A 279 2.82 8.51 39.88
N ASP A 280 1.91 9.36 40.36
CA ASP A 280 1.73 9.63 41.79
C ASP A 280 0.84 8.58 42.48
N GLN A 281 0.19 7.68 41.72
CA GLN A 281 -0.81 6.76 42.27
C GLN A 281 -0.43 5.26 42.23
N LYS A 282 0.60 4.85 41.49
CA LYS A 282 1.13 3.46 41.52
C LYS A 282 2.41 3.33 40.70
N ASN A 283 3.41 2.61 41.23
CA ASN A 283 4.71 2.43 40.55
C ASN A 283 4.75 1.26 39.55
N ASN A 284 3.77 0.34 39.56
CA ASN A 284 3.73 -0.82 38.65
C ASN A 284 2.30 -1.14 38.25
N PHE A 285 1.99 -1.07 36.95
CA PHE A 285 0.71 -1.48 36.39
C PHE A 285 0.82 -2.84 35.74
N GLY A 286 -0.11 -3.73 36.10
CA GLY A 286 -0.21 -5.05 35.49
C GLY A 286 -0.78 -4.99 34.07
N ALA A 287 -0.58 -6.06 33.30
CA ALA A 287 -1.09 -6.16 31.93
C ALA A 287 -2.61 -5.93 31.83
N ASN A 288 -3.38 -6.35 32.84
CA ASN A 288 -4.83 -6.19 32.89
C ASN A 288 -5.26 -4.73 33.09
N GLU A 289 -4.56 -3.97 33.94
CA GLU A 289 -4.85 -2.55 34.18
C GLU A 289 -4.59 -1.73 32.92
N LEU A 290 -3.48 -2.02 32.23
CA LEU A 290 -3.15 -1.40 30.94
C LEU A 290 -4.18 -1.74 29.86
N GLU A 291 -4.65 -2.99 29.79
CA GLU A 291 -5.68 -3.40 28.85
C GLU A 291 -7.01 -2.66 29.08
N ASN A 292 -7.41 -2.51 30.34
CA ASN A 292 -8.62 -1.78 30.69
C ASN A 292 -8.52 -0.30 30.29
N LEU A 293 -7.38 0.34 30.55
CA LEU A 293 -7.14 1.72 30.12
C LEU A 293 -7.21 1.86 28.60
N ASP A 294 -6.56 0.97 27.87
CA ASP A 294 -6.53 1.02 26.40
C ASP A 294 -7.92 0.82 25.77
N LYS A 295 -8.73 -0.08 26.36
CA LYS A 295 -10.15 -0.26 25.98
C LYS A 295 -11.01 0.96 26.26
N ILE A 296 -10.72 1.71 27.32
CA ILE A 296 -11.41 2.97 27.61
C ILE A 296 -11.04 4.01 26.55
N LEU A 297 -9.74 4.16 26.25
CA LEU A 297 -9.24 5.09 25.22
C LEU A 297 -9.78 4.78 23.82
N GLU A 298 -9.97 3.50 23.49
CA GLU A 298 -10.57 3.10 22.22
C GLU A 298 -12.00 3.62 22.04
N LYS A 299 -12.79 3.62 23.12
CA LYS A 299 -14.21 4.04 23.12
C LYS A 299 -14.42 5.54 23.30
N GLU A 300 -13.41 6.23 23.84
CA GLU A 300 -13.49 7.65 24.11
C GLU A 300 -13.52 8.46 22.80
N ASN A 301 -14.29 9.56 22.78
CA ASN A 301 -14.35 10.41 21.59
C ASN A 301 -13.00 11.15 21.40
N GLU A 302 -12.70 11.55 20.17
CA GLU A 302 -11.41 12.17 19.84
C GLU A 302 -11.14 13.44 20.67
N GLU A 303 -12.13 14.31 20.85
CA GLU A 303 -11.97 15.56 21.60
C GLU A 303 -11.56 15.32 23.07
N SER A 304 -12.20 14.37 23.73
CA SER A 304 -11.88 13.98 25.11
C SER A 304 -10.48 13.36 25.20
N VAL A 305 -10.13 12.46 24.27
CA VAL A 305 -8.79 11.85 24.23
C VAL A 305 -7.71 12.92 24.06
N LEU A 306 -7.89 13.88 23.15
CA LEU A 306 -6.91 14.92 22.90
C LEU A 306 -6.71 15.87 24.11
N LYS A 307 -7.72 16.03 24.98
CA LYS A 307 -7.62 16.82 26.21
C LYS A 307 -6.88 16.10 27.34
N ARG A 308 -6.64 14.78 27.24
CA ARG A 308 -5.92 14.04 28.28
C ARG A 308 -4.49 14.55 28.41
N SER A 309 -4.08 14.78 29.64
CA SER A 309 -2.69 15.02 29.97
C SER A 309 -1.92 13.70 30.00
N TYR A 310 -0.64 13.76 29.67
CA TYR A 310 0.28 12.66 29.83
C TYR A 310 1.66 13.18 30.21
N THR A 311 2.44 12.31 30.83
CA THR A 311 3.81 12.59 31.24
C THR A 311 4.79 11.82 30.38
N TYR A 312 5.92 12.47 30.08
CA TYR A 312 7.04 11.83 29.40
C TYR A 312 8.36 12.32 29.98
N TRP A 313 9.39 11.48 29.86
CA TRP A 313 10.73 11.84 30.29
C TRP A 313 11.45 12.63 29.18
N SER A 314 11.76 13.90 29.44
CA SER A 314 12.60 14.71 28.56
C SER A 314 14.07 14.42 28.84
N LYS A 315 14.79 13.90 27.83
CA LYS A 315 16.24 13.68 27.94
C LYS A 315 17.02 14.99 28.00
N GLU A 316 16.56 16.01 27.27
CA GLU A 316 17.21 17.33 27.18
C GLU A 316 17.10 18.08 28.50
N GLU A 317 15.91 18.10 29.08
CA GLU A 317 15.64 18.83 30.33
C GLU A 317 15.89 17.96 31.58
N LYS A 318 16.15 16.66 31.40
CA LYS A 318 16.37 15.66 32.46
C LYS A 318 15.26 15.65 33.53
N LYS A 319 14.02 15.92 33.11
CA LYS A 319 12.83 15.92 33.98
C LYS A 319 11.62 15.29 33.30
N LYS A 320 10.62 14.94 34.11
CA LYS A 320 9.28 14.58 33.61
C LYS A 320 8.56 15.86 33.19
N ASN A 321 8.06 15.88 31.96
CA ASN A 321 7.23 16.95 31.45
C ASN A 321 5.78 16.48 31.36
N LEU A 322 4.87 17.41 31.63
CA LEU A 322 3.43 17.25 31.50
C LEU A 322 2.97 18.05 30.27
N THR A 323 2.22 17.42 29.39
CA THR A 323 1.60 18.05 28.21
C THR A 323 0.30 17.32 27.89
N THR A 324 -0.44 17.75 26.88
CA THR A 324 -1.65 17.07 26.41
C THR A 324 -1.41 16.26 25.14
N ILE A 325 -2.23 15.24 24.90
CA ILE A 325 -2.19 14.49 23.64
C ILE A 325 -2.43 15.42 22.44
N GLY A 326 -3.34 16.38 22.58
CA GLY A 326 -3.65 17.38 21.56
C GLY A 326 -2.47 18.30 21.23
N GLU A 327 -1.72 18.77 22.24
CA GLU A 327 -0.49 19.53 22.02
C GLU A 327 0.56 18.72 21.24
N THR A 328 0.74 17.44 21.58
CA THR A 328 1.67 16.56 20.85
C THR A 328 1.25 16.35 19.40
N LEU A 329 -0.05 16.18 19.13
CA LEU A 329 -0.57 16.11 17.76
C LEU A 329 -0.31 17.40 16.98
N ASN A 330 -0.61 18.55 17.58
CA ASN A 330 -0.40 19.86 16.96
C ASN A 330 1.08 20.14 16.68
N ASN A 331 1.97 19.74 17.59
CA ASN A 331 3.41 19.84 17.39
C ASN A 331 3.87 18.99 16.21
N GLY A 332 3.36 17.75 16.09
CA GLY A 332 3.59 16.91 14.92
C GLY A 332 3.09 17.56 13.61
N LEU A 333 1.91 18.18 13.63
CA LEU A 333 1.37 18.88 12.44
C LEU A 333 2.25 20.06 12.02
N ASN A 334 2.75 20.83 12.99
CA ASN A 334 3.65 21.95 12.74
C ASN A 334 5.00 21.46 12.17
N GLN A 335 5.54 20.38 12.74
CA GLN A 335 6.79 19.75 12.30
C GLN A 335 6.66 19.21 10.86
N LEU A 336 5.61 18.46 10.57
CA LEU A 336 5.32 17.93 9.24
C LEU A 336 5.21 19.06 8.20
N ASN A 337 4.47 20.12 8.50
CA ASN A 337 4.36 21.29 7.61
C ASN A 337 5.72 21.94 7.32
N LEU A 338 6.58 22.06 8.33
CA LEU A 338 7.93 22.61 8.18
C LEU A 338 8.80 21.70 7.29
N TYR A 339 8.72 20.38 7.49
CA TYR A 339 9.49 19.41 6.73
C TYR A 339 9.05 19.34 5.27
N MET A 340 7.74 19.32 5.00
CA MET A 340 7.20 19.39 3.65
C MET A 340 7.68 20.63 2.88
N LYS A 341 7.63 21.82 3.52
CA LYS A 341 8.16 23.07 2.95
C LYS A 341 9.68 23.06 2.74
N THR A 342 10.40 22.23 3.49
CA THR A 342 11.85 22.09 3.34
C THR A 342 12.17 21.13 2.21
N ILE A 343 11.49 19.98 2.16
CA ILE A 343 11.64 18.96 1.11
C ILE A 343 11.31 19.55 -0.26
N SER A 344 10.29 20.39 -0.36
CA SER A 344 9.88 21.03 -1.62
C SER A 344 10.93 21.97 -2.22
N LYS A 345 11.96 22.37 -1.46
CA LYS A 345 13.09 23.17 -1.96
C LYS A 345 14.10 22.33 -2.77
N GLY A 346 13.98 21.01 -2.74
CA GLY A 346 14.86 20.08 -3.45
C GLY A 346 16.15 19.80 -2.69
N LYS A 347 17.22 19.45 -3.42
CA LYS A 347 18.51 19.09 -2.82
C LYS A 347 19.19 20.32 -2.20
N ALA A 348 19.63 20.19 -0.95
CA ALA A 348 20.51 21.17 -0.33
C ALA A 348 21.90 21.11 -1.00
N ILE A 349 22.43 22.28 -1.38
CA ILE A 349 23.78 22.42 -1.95
C ILE A 349 24.82 22.10 -0.88
N ASN A 350 24.57 22.56 0.34
CA ASN A 350 25.43 22.41 1.51
C ASN A 350 24.61 22.69 2.78
N TYR A 351 25.29 22.80 3.93
CA TYR A 351 24.67 23.12 5.22
C TYR A 351 24.12 24.55 5.36
N SER A 352 24.26 25.39 4.34
CA SER A 352 23.78 26.79 4.34
C SER A 352 22.47 26.96 3.58
N SER A 353 22.14 26.06 2.65
CA SER A 353 20.88 26.07 1.90
C SER A 353 19.86 25.10 2.50
N SER A 354 18.63 25.56 2.74
CA SER A 354 17.56 24.65 3.19
C SER A 354 17.14 23.69 2.08
N GLY A 355 16.91 22.42 2.43
CA GLY A 355 16.52 21.38 1.47
C GLY A 355 16.79 19.98 2.02
N VAL A 356 16.64 18.97 1.16
CA VAL A 356 16.98 17.58 1.46
C VAL A 356 18.50 17.40 1.41
N PHE A 357 19.06 16.81 2.46
CA PHE A 357 20.48 16.53 2.61
C PHE A 357 20.66 15.06 3.01
N ASP A 358 20.31 14.17 2.09
CA ASP A 358 20.35 12.72 2.30
C ASP A 358 20.93 12.06 1.05
N GLU A 359 21.99 11.27 1.22
CA GLU A 359 22.70 10.63 0.11
C GLU A 359 21.91 9.48 -0.53
N ARG A 360 20.94 8.92 0.20
CA ARG A 360 20.08 7.83 -0.27
C ARG A 360 19.03 8.31 -1.27
N VAL A 361 18.92 9.62 -1.50
CA VAL A 361 17.89 10.23 -2.35
C VAL A 361 18.54 10.98 -3.51
N LYS A 362 18.26 10.52 -4.73
CA LYS A 362 18.53 11.26 -5.95
C LYS A 362 17.37 12.21 -6.22
N ILE A 363 17.68 13.50 -6.38
CA ILE A 363 16.70 14.55 -6.62
C ILE A 363 16.97 15.18 -7.98
N THR A 364 15.95 15.19 -8.84
CA THR A 364 16.02 15.77 -10.18
C THR A 364 14.90 16.78 -10.37
N LYS A 365 15.15 17.84 -11.13
CA LYS A 365 14.11 18.80 -11.51
C LYS A 365 13.03 18.10 -12.34
N SER A 366 11.78 18.47 -12.11
CA SER A 366 10.60 17.92 -12.79
C SER A 366 9.55 19.00 -13.02
N LYS A 367 8.42 18.58 -13.62
CA LYS A 367 7.20 19.38 -13.59
C LYS A 367 6.68 19.50 -12.15
N SER A 368 5.71 20.39 -11.98
CA SER A 368 5.07 20.61 -10.70
C SER A 368 4.36 19.36 -10.19
N ASN A 369 4.73 18.94 -8.99
CA ASN A 369 4.37 17.72 -8.30
C ASN A 369 3.84 18.06 -6.90
N LYS A 370 3.28 17.06 -6.20
CA LYS A 370 2.65 17.26 -4.90
C LYS A 370 3.33 16.41 -3.81
N LEU A 371 3.68 17.07 -2.72
CA LEU A 371 3.99 16.43 -1.45
C LEU A 371 2.71 16.39 -0.63
N LYS A 372 2.43 15.21 -0.10
CA LYS A 372 1.32 14.96 0.83
C LYS A 372 1.89 14.46 2.14
N GLY A 373 1.16 14.65 3.24
CA GLY A 373 1.67 14.28 4.54
C GLY A 373 0.57 13.97 5.54
N PHE A 374 0.87 13.01 6.41
CA PHE A 374 0.03 12.62 7.52
C PHE A 374 0.82 12.60 8.82
N VAL A 375 0.21 13.11 9.89
CA VAL A 375 0.64 12.79 11.25
C VAL A 375 -0.12 11.56 11.70
N VAL A 376 0.60 10.53 12.14
CA VAL A 376 0.05 9.30 12.72
C VAL A 376 0.39 9.28 14.21
N LEU A 377 -0.63 9.48 15.02
CA LEU A 377 -0.56 9.48 16.48
C LEU A 377 -1.13 8.16 17.01
N VAL A 378 -0.26 7.32 17.58
CA VAL A 378 -0.66 6.09 18.25
C VAL A 378 -0.73 6.33 19.76
N ILE A 379 -1.83 5.91 20.38
CA ILE A 379 -2.08 6.04 21.81
C ILE A 379 -2.35 4.64 22.34
N GLY A 380 -1.43 4.12 23.15
CA GLY A 380 -1.47 2.73 23.58
C GLY A 380 -1.41 1.77 22.40
N PHE A 381 -2.34 0.82 22.33
CA PHE A 381 -2.30 -0.25 21.31
C PHE A 381 -3.48 -0.19 20.34
N HIS A 382 -4.64 0.30 20.81
CA HIS A 382 -5.88 0.24 20.05
C HIS A 382 -6.24 1.56 19.36
N ARG A 383 -5.82 2.70 19.92
CA ARG A 383 -6.25 4.01 19.44
C ARG A 383 -5.19 4.63 18.54
N ILE A 384 -5.58 4.88 17.30
CA ILE A 384 -4.77 5.61 16.32
C ILE A 384 -5.58 6.80 15.84
N ILE A 385 -5.01 7.99 15.97
CA ILE A 385 -5.53 9.24 15.43
C ILE A 385 -4.59 9.65 14.29
N TRP A 386 -5.14 10.11 13.19
CA TRP A 386 -4.34 10.65 12.10
C TRP A 386 -4.95 11.94 11.58
N LYS A 387 -4.09 12.82 11.06
CA LYS A 387 -4.49 14.09 10.45
C LYS A 387 -3.62 14.34 9.22
N SER A 388 -4.23 14.78 8.13
CA SER A 388 -3.50 15.28 6.96
C SER A 388 -3.17 16.76 7.12
N VAL A 389 -2.13 17.21 6.42
CA VAL A 389 -1.82 18.64 6.23
C VAL A 389 -2.05 19.02 4.78
N ASN A 390 -2.09 20.33 4.52
CA ASN A 390 -2.26 20.84 3.16
C ASN A 390 -1.11 20.37 2.25
N GLU A 391 -1.46 20.01 1.01
CA GLU A 391 -0.49 19.61 -0.01
C GLU A 391 0.54 20.73 -0.25
N VAL A 392 1.81 20.35 -0.44
CA VAL A 392 2.87 21.29 -0.80
C VAL A 392 3.37 20.99 -2.20
N THR A 393 3.36 22.00 -3.06
CA THR A 393 3.87 21.87 -4.42
C THR A 393 5.40 21.80 -4.43
N THR A 394 5.96 20.91 -5.25
CA THR A 394 7.41 20.74 -5.47
C THR A 394 7.69 20.61 -6.97
N ASN A 395 8.86 21.06 -7.43
CA ASN A 395 9.28 20.91 -8.84
C ASN A 395 10.41 19.88 -8.96
N TYR A 396 10.36 18.86 -8.11
CA TYR A 396 11.37 17.84 -7.99
C TYR A 396 10.75 16.44 -7.96
N ILE A 397 11.45 15.49 -8.56
CA ILE A 397 11.25 14.05 -8.40
C ILE A 397 12.33 13.54 -7.43
N TYR A 398 11.93 12.59 -6.59
CA TYR A 398 12.77 11.97 -5.58
C TYR A 398 12.83 10.47 -5.88
N ASN A 399 14.04 9.93 -6.01
CA ASN A 399 14.28 8.51 -6.22
C ASN A 399 15.24 7.98 -5.16
N LYS A 400 14.95 6.80 -4.62
CA LYS A 400 15.89 6.12 -3.74
C LYS A 400 17.03 5.52 -4.58
N ILE A 401 18.27 5.69 -4.12
CA ILE A 401 19.48 5.14 -4.75
C ILE A 401 19.70 3.71 -4.28
#